data_AF-A0A202B5T2-F1
#
_entry.id   AF-A0A202B5T2-F1
#
_cell.length_a   1.000
_cell.length_b   1.000
_cell.length_c   1.000
_cell.angle_alpha   90.00
_cell.angle_beta   90.00
_cell.angle_gamma   90.00
#
_symmetry.space_group_name_H-M   'P 1'
#
loop_
_entity.id
_entity.type
_entity.pdbx_description
1 polymer ?
#
loop_
_entity_poly.entity_id
_entity_poly.type
_entity_poly.pdbx_seq_one_letter_code
_entity_poly.pdbx_strand_id
1 'polypeptide(L)' 'MRYLIDTPPSQCPSCGKEFRNDTHNQQDFYAGASCECRCGAAWQYAPADKLLELAKQHGDAGNYWS' A
#
# COMPACT_ATOMS: atom_id res chain seq x y z
N MET A 1 -4.90 1.38 6.72
CA MET A 1 -3.95 1.67 5.62
C MET A 1 -3.63 0.35 4.92
N ARG A 2 -3.65 0.28 3.59
CA ARG A 2 -3.19 -0.91 2.85
C ARG A 2 -1.77 -0.71 2.34
N TYR A 3 -0.95 -1.75 2.32
CA TYR A 3 0.42 -1.70 1.81
C TYR A 3 0.55 -2.53 0.54
N LEU A 4 1.34 -2.03 -0.41
CA LEU A 4 1.64 -2.69 -1.67
C LEU A 4 3.14 -2.96 -1.74
N ILE A 5 3.52 -4.15 -2.23
CA ILE A 5 4.90 -4.64 -2.18
C ILE A 5 5.65 -4.62 -3.52
N ASP A 6 4.94 -4.35 -4.61
CA ASP A 6 5.44 -4.67 -5.95
C ASP A 6 5.39 -3.46 -6.88
N THR A 7 4.24 -3.23 -7.52
CA THR A 7 4.09 -2.21 -8.56
C THR A 7 3.01 -1.19 -8.17
N PRO A 8 3.20 0.10 -8.49
CA PRO A 8 2.15 1.11 -8.36
C PRO A 8 0.91 0.67 -9.15
N PRO A 9 -0.24 0.50 -8.49
CA PRO A 9 -1.40 -0.07 -9.15
C PRO A 9 -2.01 0.98 -10.08
N SER A 10 -2.47 0.56 -11.27
CA SER A 10 -3.19 1.45 -12.19
C SER A 10 -4.64 1.71 -11.74
N GLN A 11 -5.14 0.96 -10.76
CA GLN A 11 -6.49 1.02 -10.24
C GLN A 11 -6.47 1.01 -8.72
N CYS A 12 -7.54 1.51 -8.09
CA CYS A 12 -7.68 1.42 -6.65
C CYS A 12 -7.76 -0.06 -6.21
N PRO A 13 -6.89 -0.54 -5.29
CA PRO A 13 -6.91 -1.92 -4.82
C PRO A 13 -8.14 -2.27 -3.97
N SER A 14 -8.96 -1.27 -3.61
CA SER A 14 -10.17 -1.48 -2.79
C SER A 14 -11.45 -1.54 -3.63
N CYS A 15 -11.64 -0.59 -4.56
CA CYS A 15 -12.88 -0.50 -5.34
C CYS A 15 -12.71 -0.82 -6.83
N GLY A 16 -11.49 -1.08 -7.30
CA GLY A 16 -11.18 -1.39 -8.70
C GLY A 16 -11.35 -0.24 -9.68
N LYS A 17 -11.80 0.94 -9.23
CA LYS A 17 -11.93 2.11 -10.09
C LYS A 17 -10.56 2.70 -10.40
N GLU A 18 -10.42 3.24 -11.60
CA GLU A 18 -9.29 4.08 -11.99
C GLU A 18 -9.17 5.21 -10.97
N PHE A 19 -8.02 5.27 -10.30
CA PHE A 19 -7.71 6.39 -9.44
C PHE A 19 -7.12 7.48 -10.33
N ARG A 20 -7.80 8.64 -10.43
CA ARG A 20 -7.23 9.80 -11.12
C ARG A 20 -6.09 10.31 -10.26
N ASN A 21 -4.86 10.03 -10.67
CA ASN A 21 -3.71 10.63 -10.05
C ASN A 21 -2.85 11.27 -11.14
N ASP A 22 -3.12 12.55 -11.37
CA ASP A 22 -2.48 13.41 -12.36
C ASP A 22 -0.98 13.63 -12.06
N THR A 23 -0.45 13.13 -10.93
CA THR A 23 0.85 13.58 -10.42
C THR A 23 1.56 12.51 -9.58
N HIS A 24 1.58 11.25 -9.98
CA HIS A 24 2.42 10.26 -9.29
C HIS A 24 3.52 9.77 -10.21
N ASN A 25 4.68 10.43 -10.10
CA ASN A 25 5.92 9.81 -10.54
C ASN A 25 6.04 8.48 -9.78
N GLN A 26 6.36 7.39 -10.49
CA GLN A 26 6.61 6.09 -9.86
C GLN A 26 7.63 6.20 -8.72
N GLN A 27 8.55 7.17 -8.83
CA GLN A 27 9.52 7.50 -7.78
C GLN A 27 8.86 7.88 -6.44
N ASP A 28 7.81 8.70 -6.42
CA ASP A 28 7.11 9.08 -5.19
C ASP A 28 6.40 7.89 -4.55
N PHE A 29 5.80 7.02 -5.37
CA PHE A 29 5.20 5.78 -4.88
C PHE A 29 6.27 4.91 -4.19
N TYR A 30 7.39 4.62 -4.87
CA TYR A 30 8.47 3.82 -4.30
C TYR A 30 9.20 4.50 -3.12
N ALA A 31 9.13 5.83 -3.01
CA ALA A 31 9.59 6.59 -1.83
C ALA A 31 8.65 6.45 -0.62
N GLY A 32 7.47 5.84 -0.78
CA GLY A 32 6.49 5.64 0.27
C GLY A 32 5.45 6.76 0.36
N ALA A 33 5.16 7.47 -0.74
CA ALA A 33 4.02 8.39 -0.76
C ALA A 33 2.70 7.62 -0.56
N SER A 34 1.80 8.18 0.26
CA SER A 34 0.46 7.66 0.44
C SER A 34 -0.45 8.07 -0.72
N CYS A 35 -1.10 7.10 -1.35
CA CYS A 35 -2.13 7.32 -2.35
C CYS A 35 -3.52 7.17 -1.74
N GLU A 36 -4.45 8.00 -2.15
CA GLU A 36 -5.86 7.93 -1.73
C GLU A 36 -6.79 7.92 -2.94
N CYS A 37 -7.77 7.02 -2.92
CA CYS A 37 -8.87 7.02 -3.89
C CYS A 37 -10.04 7.86 -3.37
N ARG A 38 -10.83 8.41 -4.30
CA ARG A 38 -12.14 9.03 -3.98
C ARG A 38 -13.14 8.13 -3.27
N CYS A 39 -12.92 6.81 -3.25
CA CYS A 39 -13.73 5.89 -2.43
C CYS A 39 -13.36 5.92 -0.93
N GLY A 40 -12.36 6.72 -0.54
CA GLY A 40 -11.86 6.81 0.84
C GLY A 40 -10.81 5.75 1.19
N ALA A 41 -10.40 4.91 0.24
CA ALA A 41 -9.33 3.94 0.46
C ALA A 41 -7.97 4.60 0.31
N ALA A 42 -7.09 4.40 1.29
CA ALA A 42 -5.70 4.83 1.25
C ALA A 42 -4.73 3.64 1.22
N TRP A 43 -3.68 3.76 0.41
CA TRP A 43 -2.62 2.76 0.30
C TRP A 43 -1.25 3.40 0.12
N GLN A 44 -0.21 2.65 0.42
CA GLN A 44 1.19 3.10 0.35
C GLN A 44 2.08 1.94 -0.10
N TYR A 45 3.17 2.24 -0.79
CA TYR A 45 4.22 1.26 -1.04
C TYR A 45 4.99 0.96 0.25
N ALA A 46 5.18 -0.32 0.54
CA ALA A 46 6.14 -0.76 1.53
C ALA A 46 6.82 -2.04 1.02
N PRO A 47 8.17 -2.08 0.97
CA PRO A 47 8.86 -3.31 0.63
C PRO A 47 8.57 -4.39 1.69
N ALA A 48 8.66 -5.67 1.29
CA ALA A 48 8.31 -6.80 2.14
C ALA A 48 9.03 -6.78 3.52
N ASP A 49 10.29 -6.38 3.54
CA ASP A 49 11.07 -6.24 4.78
C ASP A 49 10.46 -5.20 5.74
N LYS A 50 10.12 -4.02 5.21
CA LYS A 50 9.45 -2.96 5.97
C LYS A 50 8.04 -3.34 6.40
N LEU A 51 7.33 -4.17 5.62
CA LEU A 51 6.06 -4.75 6.04
C LEU A 51 6.20 -5.70 7.22
N LEU A 52 7.26 -6.51 7.26
CA LEU A 52 7.54 -7.37 8.40
C LEU A 52 7.84 -6.54 9.65
N GLU A 53 8.57 -5.43 9.52
CA GLU A 53 8.78 -4.47 10.61
C GLU A 53 7.47 -3.82 11.09
N LEU A 54 6.64 -3.34 10.15
CA LEU A 54 5.33 -2.77 10.46
C LEU A 54 4.40 -3.80 11.12
N ALA A 55 4.41 -5.06 10.66
CA ALA A 55 3.62 -6.14 11.23
C ALA A 55 4.07 -6.47 12.67
N LYS A 56 5.37 -6.44 12.94
CA LYS A 56 5.92 -6.56 14.30
C LYS A 56 5.47 -5.41 15.19
N GLN A 57 5.42 -4.19 14.65
CA GLN A 57 5.05 -2.98 15.38
C GLN A 57 3.54 -2.93 15.70
N HIS A 58 2.70 -3.50 14.83
CA HIS A 58 1.24 -3.55 15.00
C HIS A 58 0.71 -4.87 15.58
N GLY A 59 1.57 -5.83 15.93
CA GLY A 59 1.22 -6.96 16.78
C GLY A 59 0.25 -7.98 16.17
N ASP A 60 0.30 -8.22 14.86
CA ASP A 60 -0.47 -9.28 14.19
C ASP A 60 0.46 -10.39 13.63
N ALA A 61 1.50 -10.73 14.39
CA ALA A 61 2.38 -11.86 14.14
C ALA A 61 1.92 -13.14 14.87
N GLY A 62 0.63 -13.25 15.18
CA GLY A 62 0.03 -14.40 15.84
C GLY A 62 -0.90 -15.15 14.89
N ASN A 63 -0.56 -16.42 14.59
CA ASN A 63 -1.39 -17.44 13.92
C ASN A 63 -1.13 -17.75 12.44
N TYR A 64 0.12 -17.96 12.03
CA TYR A 64 0.36 -18.95 10.98
C TYR A 64 1.54 -19.83 11.39
N TRP A 65 1.19 -20.97 12.02
CA TRP A 65 1.67 -22.35 11.78
C TRP A 65 1.25 -23.21 13.00
N SER A 66 0.07 -23.84 12.90
CA SER A 66 -0.24 -25.08 13.61
C SER A 66 0.13 -26.26 12.72
#